data_AF-A0A936H2X6-F1
#
_entry.id   AF-A0A936H2X6-F1
#
_cell.length_a   1.000
_cell.length_b   1.000
_cell.length_c   1.000
_cell.angle_alpha   90.00
_cell.angle_beta   90.00
_cell.angle_gamma   90.00
#
_symmetry.space_group_name_H-M   'P 1'
#
loop_
_entity.id
_entity.type
_entity.pdbx_description
1 polymer ?
#
loop_
_entity_poly.entity_id
_entity_poly.type
_entity_poly.pdbx_seq_one_letter_code
_entity_poly.pdbx_strand_id
1 'polypeptide(L)'
;MGKEFKILAIDGGGIKGLYSACILKHLEERHGDCHLADYFDLICGTSTGGLIALALSLRKRAGEIADFYAKKGEEIFPYVNRRARAYAFIRQTFWFGKYSDVALRKSLEAF
;
A
#
# COMPACT_ATOMS: atom_id res chain seq x y z
N MET A 1 -13.22 -1.05 -33.63
CA MET A 1 -13.31 -1.56 -32.25
C MET A 1 -12.54 -0.60 -31.35
N GLY A 2 -13.14 -0.13 -30.25
CA GLY A 2 -12.44 0.71 -29.28
C GLY A 2 -11.41 -0.09 -28.48
N LYS A 3 -10.36 0.57 -28.00
CA LYS A 3 -9.37 -0.03 -27.08
C LYS A 3 -10.09 -0.46 -25.79
N GLU A 4 -9.79 -1.65 -25.27
CA GLU A 4 -10.23 -2.07 -23.93
C GLU A 4 -9.61 -1.16 -22.86
N PHE A 5 -10.43 -0.67 -21.93
CA PHE A 5 -9.98 0.14 -20.80
C PHE A 5 -9.66 -0.75 -19.60
N LYS A 6 -8.39 -0.77 -19.16
CA LYS A 6 -7.89 -1.68 -18.13
C LYS A 6 -7.75 -0.98 -16.79
N ILE A 7 -8.33 -1.57 -15.74
CA ILE A 7 -8.33 -1.02 -14.38
C ILE A 7 -7.61 -1.97 -13.43
N LEU A 8 -6.66 -1.45 -12.66
CA LEU A 8 -6.07 -2.13 -11.51
C LEU A 8 -6.66 -1.54 -10.22
N ALA A 9 -7.44 -2.34 -9.49
CA ALA A 9 -8.03 -1.95 -8.22
C ALA A 9 -7.35 -2.68 -7.04
N ILE A 10 -6.95 -1.92 -6.03
CA ILE A 10 -6.18 -2.43 -4.89
C ILE A 10 -6.90 -2.12 -3.58
N ASP A 11 -7.27 -3.17 -2.86
CA ASP A 11 -7.94 -3.05 -1.57
C ASP A 11 -7.03 -2.45 -0.49
N GLY A 12 -7.66 -1.80 0.48
CA GLY A 12 -7.01 -1.40 1.72
C GLY A 12 -6.73 -2.58 2.64
N GLY A 13 -5.82 -2.42 3.60
CA GLY A 13 -5.50 -3.53 4.50
C GLY A 13 -4.46 -3.28 5.59
N GLY A 14 -4.01 -2.04 5.79
CA GLY A 14 -2.88 -1.74 6.68
C GLY A 14 -1.62 -2.46 6.18
N ILE A 15 -0.88 -3.11 7.09
CA ILE A 15 0.31 -3.88 6.74
C ILE A 15 0.06 -5.01 5.74
N LYS A 16 -1.18 -5.53 5.63
CA LYS A 16 -1.53 -6.58 4.67
C LYS A 16 -1.40 -6.13 3.20
N GLY A 17 -1.27 -4.83 2.94
CA GLY A 17 -0.95 -4.34 1.59
C GLY A 17 0.39 -4.86 1.05
N LEU A 18 1.28 -5.35 1.92
CA LEU A 18 2.48 -6.09 1.51
C LEU A 18 2.14 -7.31 0.64
N TYR A 19 1.04 -8.03 0.92
CA TYR A 19 0.62 -9.15 0.09
C TYR A 19 0.27 -8.69 -1.33
N SER A 20 -0.51 -7.61 -1.44
CA SER A 20 -0.86 -7.03 -2.74
C SER A 20 0.40 -6.57 -3.49
N ALA A 21 1.32 -5.87 -2.83
CA ALA A 21 2.58 -5.43 -3.43
C ALA A 21 3.43 -6.62 -3.91
N CYS A 22 3.51 -7.71 -3.12
CA CYS A 22 4.21 -8.93 -3.53
C CYS A 22 3.56 -9.58 -4.76
N ILE A 23 2.23 -9.68 -4.82
CA ILE A 23 1.54 -10.22 -6.00
C ILE A 23 1.85 -9.39 -7.25
N LEU A 24 1.81 -8.06 -7.11
CA LEU A 24 2.11 -7.12 -8.19
C LEU A 24 3.57 -7.19 -8.64
N LYS A 25 4.52 -7.36 -7.71
CA LYS A 25 5.94 -7.62 -8.02
C LYS A 25 6.09 -8.86 -8.90
N HIS A 26 5.46 -9.98 -8.52
CA HIS A 26 5.51 -11.20 -9.33
C HIS A 26 4.84 -11.01 -10.70
N LEU A 27 3.87 -10.10 -10.82
CA LEU A 27 3.26 -9.77 -12.10
C LEU A 27 4.22 -8.98 -12.99
N GLU A 28 4.91 -7.97 -12.47
CA GLU A 28 5.96 -7.22 -13.18
C GLU A 28 7.08 -8.17 -13.67
N GLU A 29 7.57 -9.05 -12.80
CA GLU A 29 8.63 -10.01 -13.12
C GLU A 29 8.24 -10.95 -14.26
N ARG A 30 6.99 -11.44 -14.29
CA ARG A 30 6.50 -12.32 -15.37
C ARG A 30 6.33 -11.61 -16.71
N HIS A 31 6.15 -10.30 -16.70
CA HIS A 31 5.94 -9.50 -17.92
C HIS A 31 7.21 -8.79 -18.40
N GLY A 32 8.39 -9.30 -18.00
CA GLY A 32 9.68 -8.80 -18.50
C GLY A 32 10.18 -7.57 -17.76
N ASP A 33 9.88 -7.47 -16.46
CA ASP A 33 10.35 -6.40 -15.58
C ASP A 33 9.87 -5.01 -16.04
N CYS A 34 8.56 -4.93 -16.31
CA CYS A 34 7.88 -3.74 -16.81
C CYS A 34 7.29 -2.89 -15.67
N HIS A 35 6.85 -1.66 -15.99
CA HIS A 35 6.08 -0.83 -15.06
C HIS A 35 4.58 -1.10 -15.25
N LEU A 36 3.88 -1.45 -14.16
CA LEU A 36 2.42 -1.70 -14.23
C LEU A 36 1.63 -0.48 -14.75
N ALA A 37 2.14 0.73 -14.53
CA ALA A 37 1.55 1.97 -15.06
C ALA A 37 1.45 2.01 -16.59
N ASP A 38 2.22 1.20 -17.32
CA ASP A 38 2.14 1.13 -18.79
C ASP A 38 1.02 0.17 -19.27
N TYR A 39 0.46 -0.66 -18.38
CA TYR A 39 -0.52 -1.70 -18.72
C TYR A 39 -1.95 -1.35 -18.35
N PHE A 40 -2.13 -0.45 -17.38
CA PHE A 40 -3.43 -0.06 -16.85
C PHE A 40 -3.72 1.40 -17.16
N ASP A 41 -4.91 1.68 -17.70
CA ASP A 41 -5.38 3.04 -17.98
C ASP A 41 -5.84 3.75 -16.70
N LEU A 42 -6.19 2.99 -15.65
CA LEU A 42 -6.50 3.49 -14.31
C LEU A 42 -5.94 2.56 -13.24
N ILE A 43 -5.25 3.14 -12.26
CA ILE A 43 -4.86 2.46 -11.03
C ILE A 43 -5.56 3.14 -9.86
N CYS A 44 -6.31 2.39 -9.07
CA CYS A 44 -7.06 2.91 -7.94
C CYS A 44 -6.91 2.02 -6.70
N GLY A 45 -7.15 2.61 -5.53
CA GLY A 45 -7.15 1.86 -4.29
C GLY A 45 -7.54 2.70 -3.09
N THR A 46 -7.84 2.03 -1.97
CA THR A 46 -8.26 2.67 -0.72
C THR A 46 -7.23 2.44 0.38
N SER A 47 -6.95 3.44 1.22
CA SER A 47 -5.98 3.34 2.33
C SER A 47 -4.61 2.86 1.81
N THR A 48 -4.02 1.79 2.37
CA THR A 48 -2.76 1.21 1.87
C THR A 48 -2.81 0.90 0.37
N GLY A 49 -3.95 0.42 -0.16
CA GLY A 49 -4.11 0.19 -1.59
C GLY A 49 -4.03 1.48 -2.41
N GLY A 50 -4.48 2.60 -1.85
CA GLY A 50 -4.33 3.93 -2.45
C GLY A 50 -2.87 4.40 -2.47
N LEU A 51 -2.11 4.14 -1.40
CA LEU A 51 -0.66 4.42 -1.38
C LEU A 51 0.09 3.59 -2.43
N ILE A 52 -0.26 2.29 -2.57
CA ILE A 52 0.29 1.43 -3.62
C ILE A 52 -0.08 1.99 -5.00
N ALA A 53 -1.34 2.36 -5.21
CA ALA A 53 -1.81 2.93 -6.48
C ALA A 53 -1.07 4.22 -6.86
N LEU A 54 -0.84 5.11 -5.89
CA LEU A 54 -0.07 6.35 -6.09
C LEU A 54 1.40 6.04 -6.43
N ALA A 55 2.05 5.15 -5.69
CA ALA A 55 3.43 4.77 -5.95
C ALA A 55 3.62 4.15 -7.34
N LEU A 56 2.73 3.24 -7.76
CA LEU A 56 2.75 2.67 -9.11
C LEU A 56 2.52 3.75 -10.17
N SER A 57 1.62 4.70 -9.93
CA SER A 57 1.36 5.83 -10.84
C SER A 57 2.57 6.76 -10.98
N LEU A 58 3.42 6.85 -9.94
CA LEU A 58 4.73 7.51 -9.97
C LEU A 58 5.83 6.64 -10.60
N ARG A 59 5.48 5.54 -11.25
CA ARG A 59 6.37 4.57 -11.91
C ARG A 59 7.38 3.91 -10.98
N LYS A 60 7.08 3.80 -9.67
CA LYS A 60 7.82 2.90 -8.78
C LYS A 60 7.51 1.45 -9.16
N ARG A 61 8.51 0.57 -9.08
CA ARG A 61 8.29 -0.87 -9.26
C ARG A 61 7.52 -1.42 -8.07
N ALA A 62 6.62 -2.37 -8.29
CA ALA A 62 5.93 -3.08 -7.23
C ALA A 62 6.90 -3.77 -6.25
N GLY A 63 8.09 -4.17 -6.73
CA GLY A 63 9.17 -4.65 -5.87
C GLY A 63 9.67 -3.62 -4.85
N GLU A 64 9.81 -2.35 -5.24
CA GLU A 64 10.21 -1.26 -4.32
C GLU A 64 9.12 -1.02 -3.26
N ILE A 65 7.84 -1.12 -3.65
CA ILE A 65 6.70 -0.96 -2.75
C ILE A 65 6.62 -2.12 -1.75
N ALA A 66 6.88 -3.36 -2.20
CA ALA A 66 6.95 -4.52 -1.32
C ALA A 66 8.09 -4.37 -0.30
N ASP A 67 9.27 -3.95 -0.76
CA ASP A 67 10.43 -3.67 0.09
C ASP A 67 10.15 -2.57 1.11
N PHE A 68 9.45 -1.50 0.70
CA PHE A 68 9.03 -0.42 1.58
C PHE A 68 8.20 -0.95 2.76
N TYR A 69 7.14 -1.72 2.47
CA TYR A 69 6.30 -2.28 3.54
C TYR A 69 7.03 -3.35 4.36
N ALA A 70 7.92 -4.13 3.75
CA ALA A 70 8.72 -5.12 4.48
C ALA A 70 9.68 -4.46 5.48
N LYS A 71 10.34 -3.35 5.09
CA LYS A 71 11.33 -2.65 5.93
C LYS A 71 10.70 -1.68 6.92
N LYS A 72 9.63 -0.98 6.52
CA LYS A 72 8.98 0.07 7.33
C LYS A 72 7.68 -0.35 7.98
N GLY A 73 7.21 -1.56 7.70
CA GLY A 73 5.94 -2.07 8.21
C GLY A 73 5.83 -2.06 9.73
N GLU A 74 6.87 -2.42 10.46
CA GLU A 74 6.86 -2.41 11.94
C GLU A 74 6.84 -0.99 12.52
N GLU A 75 7.51 -0.03 11.87
CA GLU A 75 7.51 1.38 12.26
C GLU A 75 6.14 2.03 12.00
N ILE A 76 5.54 1.73 10.85
CA ILE A 76 4.24 2.30 10.41
C ILE A 76 3.06 1.62 11.12
N PHE A 77 3.14 0.31 11.34
CA PHE A 77 2.09 -0.52 11.94
C PHE A 77 2.63 -1.26 13.17
N PRO A 78 2.98 -0.54 14.25
CA PRO A 78 3.64 -1.14 15.40
C PRO A 78 2.77 -2.21 16.06
N TYR A 79 3.40 -3.32 16.43
CA TYR A 79 2.73 -4.37 17.18
C TYR A 79 2.37 -3.86 18.58
N VAL A 80 1.09 -3.63 18.79
CA VAL A 80 0.54 -3.30 20.11
C VAL A 80 -0.04 -4.56 20.75
N ASN A 81 0.23 -4.72 22.06
CA ASN A 81 -0.33 -5.79 22.87
C ASN A 81 -1.88 -5.76 22.83
N ARG A 82 -2.54 -6.88 23.16
CA ARG A 82 -4.00 -7.03 23.00
C ARG A 82 -4.80 -5.92 23.70
N ARG A 83 -4.33 -5.45 24.87
CA ARG A 83 -4.95 -4.36 25.65
C ARG A 83 -4.84 -3.01 24.92
N ALA A 84 -3.65 -2.66 24.45
CA ALA A 84 -3.42 -1.45 23.66
C ALA A 84 -4.15 -1.47 22.32
N ARG A 85 -4.32 -2.66 21.71
CA ARG A 85 -5.11 -2.84 20.48
C ARG A 85 -6.60 -2.58 20.72
N ALA A 86 -7.15 -3.05 21.84
CA ALA A 86 -8.52 -2.78 22.25
C ALA A 86 -8.72 -1.29 22.58
N TYR A 87 -7.77 -0.67 23.29
CA TYR A 87 -7.77 0.76 23.56
C TYR A 87 -7.73 1.61 22.28
N ALA A 88 -6.86 1.25 21.33
CA ALA A 88 -6.76 1.94 20.05
C ALA A 88 -8.04 1.77 19.21
N PHE A 89 -8.72 0.63 19.30
CA PHE A 89 -10.02 0.41 18.67
C PHE A 89 -11.12 1.27 19.30
N ILE A 90 -11.17 1.36 20.63
CA ILE A 90 -12.09 2.25 21.34
C ILE A 90 -11.86 3.70 20.91
N ARG A 91 -10.59 4.15 20.88
CA ARG A 91 -10.24 5.51 20.39
C ARG A 91 -10.67 5.76 18.94
N GLN A 92 -10.55 4.76 18.07
CA GLN A 92 -11.00 4.84 16.68
C GLN A 92 -12.51 5.07 16.57
N THR A 93 -13.31 4.45 17.46
CA THR A 93 -14.76 4.65 17.54
C THR A 93 -15.14 6.06 17.98
N PHE A 94 -14.27 6.74 18.75
CA PHE A 94 -14.47 8.11 19.24
C PHE A 94 -13.82 9.19 18.34
N TRP A 95 -13.70 8.94 17.02
CA TRP A 95 -13.20 9.88 16.01
C TRP A 95 -11.69 10.21 16.05
N PHE A 96 -10.89 9.51 16.86
CA PHE A 96 -9.44 9.72 16.92
C PHE A 96 -8.65 8.67 16.10
N GLY A 97 -7.51 9.09 15.53
CA GLY A 97 -6.63 8.18 14.79
C GLY A 97 -6.09 7.03 15.65
N LYS A 98 -6.14 5.80 15.11
CA LYS A 98 -5.65 4.58 15.77
C LYS A 98 -4.13 4.61 16.03
N TYR A 99 -3.39 5.28 15.15
CA TYR A 99 -1.94 5.48 15.21
C TYR A 99 -1.62 6.94 14.91
N SER A 100 -0.44 7.40 15.32
CA SER A 100 0.11 8.67 14.84
C SER A 100 0.53 8.53 13.38
N ASP A 101 0.23 9.53 12.55
CA ASP A 101 0.57 9.60 11.13
C ASP A 101 2.07 9.89 10.90
N VAL A 102 2.80 10.31 11.93
CA VAL A 102 4.20 10.75 11.85
C VAL A 102 5.13 9.69 11.24
N ALA A 103 4.99 8.43 11.67
CA ALA A 103 5.85 7.34 11.17
C ALA A 103 5.59 7.04 9.69
N LEU A 104 4.31 7.04 9.28
CA LEU A 104 3.91 6.87 7.88
C LEU A 104 4.41 8.03 7.03
N ARG A 105 4.15 9.27 7.47
CA ARG A 105 4.54 10.48 6.75
C ARG A 105 6.06 10.54 6.54
N LYS A 106 6.85 10.35 7.60
CA LYS A 106 8.31 10.34 7.52
C LYS A 106 8.82 9.25 6.58
N SER A 107 8.18 8.08 6.57
CA SER A 107 8.55 6.99 5.66
C SER A 107 8.23 7.33 4.22
N LEU A 108 7.08 7.97 3.94
CA LEU A 108 6.67 8.38 2.59
C LEU A 108 7.50 9.55 2.05
N GLU A 109 7.91 10.51 2.88
CA GLU A 109 8.78 11.62 2.47
C GLU A 109 10.19 11.16 2.04
N ALA A 110 10.59 9.97 2.48
CA ALA A 110 11.88 9.35 2.14
C ALA A 110 11.79 8.26 1.06
N PHE A 111 10.59 8.00 0.50
CA PHE A 111 10.29 6.90 -0.43
C PHE A 111 10.16 7.37 -1.87
#